data_AF-A0A944K469-F1
#
_entry.id   AF-A0A944K469-F1
#
_cell.length_a   1.000
_cell.length_b   1.000
_cell.length_c   1.000
_cell.angle_alpha   90.00
_cell.angle_beta   90.00
_cell.angle_gamma   90.00
#
_symmetry.space_group_name_H-M   'P 1'
#
loop_
_entity.id
_entity.type
_entity.pdbx_description
1 polymer ?
#
loop_
_entity_poly.entity_id
_entity_poly.type
_entity_poly.pdbx_seq_one_letter_code
_entity_poly.pdbx_strand_id
1 'polypeptide(L)'
;MAASPRKLQKIADRESRMAIRYLQRGYPDRALASSSKALEAVQQLREAEPGDVDHTLALASVLYNHAAFLAASGTPAEGVRAARTSLALYESLLPDSSAEGVAALVHHSTRQAVLRPQWPTPLEVAMWAADVKARLCPLLAEAEGPSAWGEINRLGREALALYEQVVRVLPEQAEGLERVEEQYRRALDFLGEPA
;
A
#
# COMPACT_ATOMS: atom_id res chain seq x y z
N MET A 1 7.72 7.53 -30.02
CA MET A 1 8.89 7.72 -29.14
C MET A 1 8.40 7.63 -27.70
N ALA A 2 8.93 6.70 -26.91
CA ALA A 2 8.62 6.63 -25.47
C ALA A 2 9.04 7.95 -24.81
N ALA A 3 8.27 8.41 -23.81
CA ALA A 3 8.66 9.57 -23.02
C ALA A 3 9.94 9.28 -22.23
N SER A 4 10.80 10.27 -22.02
CA SER A 4 12.00 10.06 -21.21
C SER A 4 11.64 9.74 -19.74
N PRO A 5 12.47 8.98 -19.01
CA PRO A 5 12.20 8.63 -17.61
C PRO A 5 11.89 9.85 -16.74
N ARG A 6 12.69 10.91 -16.87
CA ARG A 6 12.45 12.18 -16.14
C ARG A 6 11.08 12.81 -16.44
N LYS A 7 10.57 12.66 -17.68
CA LYS A 7 9.25 13.17 -18.04
C LYS A 7 8.15 12.29 -17.44
N LEU A 8 8.32 10.97 -17.46
CA LEU A 8 7.39 10.03 -16.84
C LEU A 8 7.30 10.24 -15.33
N GLN A 9 8.43 10.40 -14.63
CA GLN A 9 8.43 10.70 -13.19
C GLN A 9 7.63 11.97 -12.86
N LYS A 10 7.83 13.04 -13.63
CA LYS A 10 7.06 14.28 -13.45
C LYS A 10 5.56 14.10 -13.68
N ILE A 11 5.16 13.20 -14.59
CA ILE A 11 3.75 12.87 -14.83
C ILE A 11 3.21 12.11 -13.62
N ALA A 12 3.90 11.05 -13.19
CA ALA A 12 3.53 10.24 -12.04
C ALA A 12 3.31 11.09 -10.78
N ASP A 13 4.27 11.96 -10.45
CA ASP A 13 4.20 12.84 -9.28
C ASP A 13 3.03 13.82 -9.36
N ARG A 14 2.87 14.48 -10.53
CA ARG A 14 1.81 15.48 -10.73
C ARG A 14 0.44 14.84 -10.60
N GLU A 15 0.23 13.74 -11.33
CA GLU A 15 -1.06 13.08 -11.43
C GLU A 15 -1.44 12.41 -10.10
N SER A 16 -0.48 11.84 -9.35
CA SER A 16 -0.73 11.33 -8.00
C SER A 16 -1.23 12.43 -7.05
N ARG A 17 -0.59 13.60 -7.07
CA ARG A 17 -1.03 14.77 -6.27
C ARG A 17 -2.38 15.32 -6.73
N MET A 18 -2.69 15.24 -8.02
CA MET A 18 -4.00 15.63 -8.54
C MET A 18 -5.08 14.66 -8.10
N ALA A 19 -4.81 13.36 -8.14
CA ALA A 19 -5.76 12.32 -7.73
C ALA A 19 -6.21 12.53 -6.27
N ILE A 20 -5.26 12.72 -5.35
CA ILE A 20 -5.55 12.99 -3.94
C ILE A 20 -6.40 14.27 -3.77
N ARG A 21 -6.02 15.36 -4.45
CA ARG A 21 -6.76 16.63 -4.38
C ARG A 21 -8.19 16.52 -4.95
N TYR A 22 -8.39 15.72 -5.99
CA TYR A 22 -9.73 15.48 -6.52
C TYR A 22 -10.59 14.69 -5.55
N LEU A 23 -10.04 13.64 -4.93
CA LEU A 23 -10.76 12.86 -3.94
C LEU A 23 -11.16 13.71 -2.73
N GLN A 24 -10.24 14.52 -2.20
CA GLN A 24 -10.50 15.45 -1.09
C GLN A 24 -11.60 16.47 -1.39
N ARG A 25 -11.84 16.77 -2.67
CA ARG A 25 -12.90 17.69 -3.12
C ARG A 25 -14.19 16.99 -3.53
N GLY A 26 -14.30 15.67 -3.31
CA GLY A 26 -15.49 14.89 -3.65
C GLY A 26 -15.63 14.59 -5.15
N TYR A 27 -14.52 14.52 -5.89
CA TYR A 27 -14.52 14.18 -7.32
C TYR A 27 -13.84 12.82 -7.58
N PRO A 28 -14.45 11.69 -7.17
CA PRO A 28 -13.84 10.36 -7.26
C PRO A 28 -13.45 9.99 -8.70
N ASP A 29 -14.29 10.28 -9.69
CA ASP A 29 -13.97 9.94 -11.10
C ASP A 29 -12.76 10.72 -11.65
N ARG A 30 -12.61 11.97 -11.23
CA ARG A 30 -11.42 12.76 -11.58
C ARG A 30 -10.18 12.26 -10.85
N ALA A 31 -10.36 11.80 -9.60
CA ALA A 31 -9.28 11.19 -8.83
C ALA A 31 -8.79 9.91 -9.52
N LEU A 32 -9.73 9.04 -9.92
CA LEU A 32 -9.46 7.81 -10.65
C LEU A 32 -8.74 8.11 -11.97
N ALA A 33 -9.26 9.04 -12.77
CA ALA A 33 -8.64 9.41 -14.05
C ALA A 33 -7.20 9.94 -13.90
N SER A 34 -6.92 10.76 -12.90
CA SER A 34 -5.55 11.19 -12.59
C SER A 34 -4.70 10.02 -12.09
N SER A 35 -5.23 9.17 -11.22
CA SER A 35 -4.50 8.01 -10.73
C SER A 35 -4.14 7.02 -11.85
N SER A 36 -5.00 6.82 -12.84
CA SER A 36 -4.70 5.95 -13.99
C SER A 36 -3.54 6.50 -14.82
N LYS A 37 -3.46 7.83 -15.00
CA LYS A 37 -2.31 8.46 -15.69
C LYS A 37 -1.02 8.33 -14.90
N ALA A 38 -1.09 8.42 -13.57
CA ALA A 38 0.07 8.17 -12.72
C ALA A 38 0.53 6.72 -12.86
N LEU A 39 -0.42 5.76 -12.84
CA LEU A 39 -0.16 4.34 -12.97
C LEU A 39 0.52 3.99 -14.30
N GLU A 40 0.00 4.52 -15.41
CA GLU A 40 0.58 4.36 -16.74
C GLU A 40 2.03 4.88 -16.78
N ALA A 41 2.29 6.04 -16.16
CA ALA A 41 3.63 6.62 -16.15
C ALA A 41 4.64 5.79 -15.35
N VAL A 42 4.26 5.28 -14.18
CA VAL A 42 5.15 4.42 -13.37
C VAL A 42 5.33 3.03 -13.96
N GLN A 43 4.34 2.49 -14.68
CA GLN A 43 4.50 1.26 -15.45
C GLN A 43 5.55 1.43 -16.56
N GLN A 44 5.46 2.52 -17.34
CA GLN A 44 6.47 2.81 -18.37
C GLN A 44 7.87 3.05 -17.79
N LEU A 45 7.98 3.67 -16.61
CA LEU A 45 9.27 3.80 -15.91
C LEU A 45 9.87 2.44 -15.57
N ARG A 46 9.07 1.55 -15.00
CA ARG A 46 9.50 0.21 -14.62
C ARG A 46 9.82 -0.67 -15.84
N GLU A 47 9.11 -0.51 -16.95
CA GLU A 47 9.44 -1.20 -18.20
C GLU A 47 10.77 -0.73 -18.78
N ALA A 48 11.06 0.58 -18.71
CA ALA A 48 12.32 1.14 -19.17
C ALA A 48 13.50 0.75 -18.26
N GLU A 49 13.28 0.68 -16.95
CA GLU A 49 14.30 0.46 -15.93
C GLU A 49 13.80 -0.59 -14.90
N PRO A 50 13.71 -1.88 -15.27
CA PRO A 50 13.06 -2.92 -14.47
C PRO A 50 13.79 -3.32 -13.19
N GLY A 51 15.08 -3.01 -13.10
CA GLY A 51 15.91 -3.25 -11.91
C GLY A 51 15.89 -2.11 -10.90
N ASP A 52 15.21 -1.01 -11.20
CA ASP A 52 15.14 0.13 -10.28
C ASP A 52 14.07 -0.10 -9.19
N VAL A 53 14.53 -0.10 -7.95
CA VAL A 53 13.68 -0.26 -6.77
C VAL A 53 12.79 0.95 -6.54
N ASP A 54 13.23 2.16 -6.89
CA ASP A 54 12.43 3.38 -6.75
C ASP A 54 11.20 3.33 -7.67
N HIS A 55 11.33 2.75 -8.86
CA HIS A 55 10.19 2.53 -9.75
C HIS A 55 9.23 1.44 -9.23
N THR A 56 9.77 0.41 -8.58
CA THR A 56 8.95 -0.63 -7.94
C THR A 56 8.15 -0.05 -6.76
N LEU A 57 8.80 0.76 -5.91
CA LEU A 57 8.17 1.49 -4.81
C LEU A 57 7.12 2.48 -5.31
N ALA A 58 7.43 3.25 -6.35
CA ALA A 58 6.50 4.20 -6.95
C ALA A 58 5.24 3.48 -7.48
N LEU A 59 5.43 2.35 -8.18
CA LEU A 59 4.32 1.54 -8.68
C LEU A 59 3.47 0.97 -7.52
N ALA A 60 4.10 0.43 -6.47
CA ALA A 60 3.39 -0.09 -5.31
C ALA A 60 2.55 0.99 -4.62
N SER A 61 3.12 2.18 -4.43
CA SER A 61 2.45 3.33 -3.81
C SER A 61 1.31 3.90 -4.67
N VAL A 62 1.50 3.99 -5.99
CA VAL A 62 0.44 4.42 -6.91
C VAL A 62 -0.70 3.41 -6.91
N LEU A 63 -0.42 2.10 -6.96
CA LEU A 63 -1.44 1.06 -6.90
C LEU A 63 -2.22 1.06 -5.57
N TYR A 64 -1.54 1.29 -4.46
CA TYR A 64 -2.16 1.42 -3.14
C TYR A 64 -3.21 2.54 -3.11
N ASN A 65 -2.87 3.71 -3.64
CA ASN A 65 -3.81 4.82 -3.72
C ASN A 65 -4.87 4.59 -4.80
N HIS A 66 -4.50 4.00 -5.92
CA HIS A 66 -5.41 3.65 -7.02
C HIS A 66 -6.54 2.74 -6.54
N ALA A 67 -6.23 1.75 -5.70
CA ALA A 67 -7.21 0.87 -5.09
C ALA A 67 -8.30 1.64 -4.31
N ALA A 68 -7.90 2.67 -3.54
CA ALA A 68 -8.84 3.52 -2.81
C ALA A 68 -9.71 4.36 -3.75
N PHE A 69 -9.14 4.86 -4.86
CA PHE A 69 -9.92 5.62 -5.85
C PHE A 69 -10.91 4.75 -6.61
N LEU A 70 -10.55 3.50 -6.94
CA LEU A 70 -11.44 2.52 -7.56
C LEU A 70 -12.65 2.22 -6.65
N ALA A 71 -12.40 1.97 -5.36
CA ALA A 71 -13.47 1.77 -4.40
C ALA A 71 -14.39 2.99 -4.28
N ALA A 72 -13.81 4.20 -4.19
CA ALA A 72 -14.57 5.45 -4.13
C ALA A 72 -15.40 5.73 -5.41
N SER A 73 -14.99 5.19 -6.56
CA SER A 73 -15.74 5.25 -7.82
C SER A 73 -16.69 4.05 -8.03
N GLY A 74 -16.86 3.19 -7.02
CA GLY A 74 -17.83 2.10 -7.05
C GLY A 74 -17.36 0.81 -7.72
N THR A 75 -16.04 0.61 -7.88
CA THR A 75 -15.46 -0.62 -8.44
C THR A 75 -14.55 -1.36 -7.43
N PRO A 76 -15.07 -1.79 -6.27
CA PRO A 76 -14.25 -2.38 -5.21
C PRO A 76 -13.50 -3.65 -5.63
N ALA A 77 -14.05 -4.47 -6.53
CA ALA A 77 -13.36 -5.65 -7.07
C ALA A 77 -12.09 -5.32 -7.88
N GLU A 78 -12.08 -4.18 -8.59
CA GLU A 78 -10.86 -3.65 -9.21
C GLU A 78 -9.88 -3.13 -8.16
N GLY A 79 -10.42 -2.48 -7.12
CA GLY A 79 -9.65 -2.03 -5.96
C GLY A 79 -8.90 -3.16 -5.28
N VAL A 80 -9.56 -4.31 -5.04
CA VAL A 80 -8.94 -5.54 -4.51
C VAL A 80 -7.76 -5.99 -5.38
N ARG A 81 -7.93 -6.03 -6.72
CA ARG A 81 -6.84 -6.42 -7.63
C ARG A 81 -5.65 -5.47 -7.53
N ALA A 82 -5.89 -4.16 -7.56
CA ALA A 82 -4.84 -3.16 -7.46
C ALA A 82 -4.10 -3.23 -6.11
N ALA A 83 -4.84 -3.40 -5.00
CA ALA A 83 -4.26 -3.54 -3.66
C ALA A 83 -3.45 -4.84 -3.52
N ARG A 84 -3.91 -5.97 -4.07
CA ARG A 84 -3.13 -7.23 -4.10
C ARG A 84 -1.82 -7.06 -4.87
N THR A 85 -1.84 -6.38 -6.02
CA THR A 85 -0.61 -6.09 -6.77
C THR A 85 0.32 -5.16 -5.99
N SER A 86 -0.21 -4.12 -5.33
CA SER A 86 0.57 -3.26 -4.45
C SER A 86 1.25 -4.04 -3.32
N LEU A 87 0.49 -4.92 -2.65
CA LEU A 87 1.00 -5.75 -1.56
C LEU A 87 2.15 -6.65 -2.04
N ALA A 88 1.96 -7.35 -3.16
CA ALA A 88 2.97 -8.23 -3.72
C ALA A 88 4.27 -7.48 -4.07
N LEU A 89 4.17 -6.23 -4.53
CA LEU A 89 5.35 -5.41 -4.82
C LEU A 89 6.09 -5.00 -3.55
N TYR A 90 5.39 -4.54 -2.51
CA TYR A 90 6.05 -4.22 -1.24
C TYR A 90 6.67 -5.47 -0.59
N GLU A 91 5.97 -6.61 -0.60
CA GLU A 91 6.50 -7.87 -0.06
C GLU A 91 7.74 -8.35 -0.83
N SER A 92 7.81 -8.11 -2.16
CA SER A 92 8.99 -8.45 -2.96
C SER A 92 10.24 -7.63 -2.63
N LEU A 93 10.09 -6.51 -1.92
CA LEU A 93 11.19 -5.64 -1.51
C LEU A 93 11.67 -5.95 -0.08
N LEU A 94 10.99 -6.82 0.65
CA LEU A 94 11.40 -7.22 1.99
C LEU A 94 12.56 -8.22 1.91
N PRO A 95 13.54 -8.15 2.83
CA PRO A 95 14.58 -9.16 2.93
C PRO A 95 13.99 -10.49 3.42
N ASP A 96 14.65 -11.62 3.10
CA ASP A 96 14.25 -12.95 3.58
C ASP A 96 14.15 -13.02 5.12
N SER A 97 15.00 -12.26 5.82
CA SER A 97 15.00 -12.14 7.28
C SER A 97 13.79 -11.40 7.87
N SER A 98 12.91 -10.85 7.03
CA SER A 98 11.65 -10.24 7.50
C SER A 98 10.76 -11.21 8.25
N ALA A 99 10.89 -12.52 8.00
CA ALA A 99 10.22 -13.58 8.75
C ALA A 99 10.69 -13.70 10.21
N GLU A 100 11.86 -13.15 10.55
CA GLU A 100 12.44 -13.19 11.90
C GLU A 100 11.81 -12.14 12.85
N GLY A 101 10.98 -11.24 12.32
CA GLY A 101 10.17 -10.28 13.08
C GLY A 101 10.73 -8.85 13.14
N VAL A 102 10.02 -7.98 13.86
CA VAL A 102 10.29 -6.53 13.86
C VAL A 102 11.68 -6.17 14.39
N ALA A 103 12.20 -6.90 15.38
CA ALA A 103 13.54 -6.65 15.91
C ALA A 103 14.63 -6.84 14.84
N ALA A 104 14.51 -7.88 13.99
CA ALA A 104 15.41 -8.09 12.88
C ALA A 104 15.27 -6.97 11.83
N LEU A 105 14.04 -6.56 11.51
CA LEU A 105 13.78 -5.43 10.60
C LEU A 105 14.41 -4.12 11.11
N VAL A 106 14.27 -3.80 12.40
CA VAL A 106 14.89 -2.62 13.02
C VAL A 106 16.41 -2.67 12.88
N HIS A 107 17.03 -3.80 13.22
CA HIS A 107 18.48 -3.96 13.10
C HIS A 107 18.97 -3.76 11.66
N HIS A 108 18.29 -4.36 10.68
CA HIS A 108 18.61 -4.17 9.26
C HIS A 108 18.39 -2.72 8.81
N SER A 109 17.33 -2.07 9.30
CA SER A 109 17.00 -0.68 9.02
C SER A 109 18.10 0.27 9.49
N THR A 110 18.64 0.07 10.70
CA THR A 110 19.78 0.86 11.20
C THR A 110 21.01 0.72 10.30
N ARG A 111 21.33 -0.51 9.86
CA ARG A 111 22.46 -0.75 8.96
C ARG A 111 22.25 -0.14 7.58
N GLN A 112 21.05 -0.25 7.04
CA GLN A 112 20.71 0.28 5.71
C GLN A 112 20.67 1.80 5.69
N ALA A 113 20.14 2.45 6.72
CA ALA A 113 20.08 3.91 6.80
C ALA A 113 21.47 4.57 6.65
N VAL A 114 22.53 3.88 7.08
CA VAL A 114 23.92 4.32 6.90
C VAL A 114 24.41 4.10 5.46
N LEU A 115 24.08 2.95 4.87
CA LEU A 115 24.62 2.54 3.57
C LEU A 115 23.85 3.13 2.37
N ARG A 116 22.55 3.39 2.54
CA ARG A 116 21.63 3.88 1.51
C ARG A 116 20.58 4.81 2.15
N PRO A 117 20.98 6.01 2.60
CA PRO A 117 20.09 6.92 3.34
C PRO A 117 18.88 7.42 2.53
N GLN A 118 18.97 7.35 1.20
CA GLN A 118 17.88 7.74 0.30
C GLN A 118 16.85 6.63 0.03
N TRP A 119 17.07 5.41 0.52
CA TRP A 119 16.19 4.26 0.27
C TRP A 119 15.36 3.96 1.51
N PRO A 120 14.09 3.55 1.35
CA PRO A 120 13.31 3.13 2.50
C PRO A 120 13.94 1.91 3.14
N THR A 121 13.85 1.90 4.46
CA THR A 121 14.33 0.81 5.29
C THR A 121 13.36 -0.38 5.23
N PRO A 122 13.85 -1.60 5.51
CA PRO A 122 13.01 -2.79 5.58
C PRO A 122 11.81 -2.63 6.50
N LEU A 123 11.98 -1.90 7.61
CA LEU A 123 10.88 -1.61 8.53
C LEU A 123 9.81 -0.72 7.89
N GLU A 124 10.20 0.34 7.19
CA GLU A 124 9.26 1.21 6.47
C GLU A 124 8.50 0.43 5.39
N VAL A 125 9.19 -0.40 4.62
CA VAL A 125 8.56 -1.27 3.61
C VAL A 125 7.57 -2.24 4.24
N ALA A 126 7.92 -2.85 5.38
CA ALA A 126 7.03 -3.76 6.10
C ALA A 126 5.77 -3.04 6.62
N MET A 127 5.93 -1.82 7.13
CA MET A 127 4.81 -0.98 7.56
C MET A 127 3.90 -0.61 6.40
N TRP A 128 4.44 -0.26 5.23
CA TRP A 128 3.63 -0.02 4.02
C TRP A 128 2.89 -1.27 3.54
N ALA A 129 3.52 -2.45 3.61
CA ALA A 129 2.84 -3.70 3.32
C ALA A 129 1.68 -3.94 4.32
N ALA A 130 1.88 -3.72 5.61
CA ALA A 130 0.82 -3.82 6.62
C ALA A 130 -0.32 -2.82 6.40
N ASP A 131 -0.02 -1.59 5.99
CA ASP A 131 -1.03 -0.59 5.63
C ASP A 131 -1.89 -1.07 4.44
N VAL A 132 -1.27 -1.69 3.43
CA VAL A 132 -1.99 -2.29 2.30
C VAL A 132 -2.87 -3.45 2.77
N LYS A 133 -2.36 -4.34 3.63
CA LYS A 133 -3.15 -5.44 4.21
C LYS A 133 -4.38 -4.92 4.96
N ALA A 134 -4.20 -3.89 5.78
CA ALA A 134 -5.28 -3.26 6.53
C ALA A 134 -6.33 -2.64 5.59
N ARG A 135 -5.91 -1.88 4.58
CA ARG A 135 -6.83 -1.29 3.59
C ARG A 135 -7.49 -2.30 2.66
N LEU A 136 -6.86 -3.45 2.43
CA LEU A 136 -7.44 -4.53 1.63
C LEU A 136 -8.65 -5.17 2.35
N CYS A 137 -8.69 -5.14 3.68
CA CYS A 137 -9.79 -5.71 4.46
C CYS A 137 -11.18 -5.14 4.09
N PRO A 138 -11.44 -3.82 4.16
CA PRO A 138 -12.74 -3.27 3.78
C PRO A 138 -13.04 -3.45 2.28
N LEU A 139 -12.02 -3.41 1.41
CA LEU A 139 -12.21 -3.67 -0.02
C LEU A 139 -12.71 -5.09 -0.30
N LEU A 140 -12.13 -6.08 0.38
CA LEU A 140 -12.57 -7.47 0.31
C LEU A 140 -13.99 -7.63 0.87
N ALA A 141 -14.30 -6.97 2.00
CA ALA A 141 -15.63 -7.02 2.59
C ALA A 141 -16.68 -6.48 1.61
N GLU A 142 -16.41 -5.33 0.98
CA GLU A 142 -17.31 -4.71 -0.02
C GLU A 142 -17.42 -5.52 -1.32
N ALA A 143 -16.32 -6.10 -1.81
CA ALA A 143 -16.30 -6.78 -3.11
C ALA A 143 -16.79 -8.25 -3.04
N GLU A 144 -16.47 -8.95 -1.96
CA GLU A 144 -16.58 -10.41 -1.85
C GLU A 144 -17.47 -10.86 -0.67
N GLY A 145 -17.85 -9.92 0.22
CA GLY A 145 -18.76 -10.19 1.32
C GLY A 145 -18.23 -11.28 2.27
N PRO A 146 -19.13 -12.09 2.87
CA PRO A 146 -18.75 -13.13 3.83
C PRO A 146 -17.78 -14.18 3.29
N SER A 147 -17.67 -14.34 1.97
CA SER A 147 -16.72 -15.31 1.38
C SER A 147 -15.25 -14.95 1.64
N ALA A 148 -14.94 -13.66 1.86
CA ALA A 148 -13.59 -13.18 2.14
C ALA A 148 -13.21 -13.20 3.63
N TRP A 149 -14.07 -13.70 4.53
CA TRP A 149 -13.88 -13.63 5.98
C TRP A 149 -12.52 -14.18 6.44
N GLY A 150 -12.11 -15.33 5.91
CA GLY A 150 -10.83 -15.95 6.24
C GLY A 150 -9.62 -15.10 5.82
N GLU A 151 -9.69 -14.48 4.64
CA GLU A 151 -8.62 -13.63 4.14
C GLU A 151 -8.54 -12.30 4.90
N ILE A 152 -9.68 -11.67 5.16
CA ILE A 152 -9.76 -10.44 5.97
C ILE A 152 -9.17 -10.66 7.35
N ASN A 153 -9.50 -11.77 8.01
CA ASN A 153 -8.95 -12.09 9.33
C ASN A 153 -7.43 -12.31 9.30
N ARG A 154 -6.94 -13.03 8.29
CA ARG A 154 -5.50 -13.25 8.14
C ARG A 154 -4.77 -11.92 7.94
N LEU A 155 -5.20 -11.11 6.97
CA LEU A 155 -4.56 -9.84 6.63
C LEU A 155 -4.63 -8.83 7.78
N GLY A 156 -5.80 -8.67 8.41
CA GLY A 156 -5.99 -7.76 9.53
C GLY A 156 -5.12 -8.12 10.72
N ARG A 157 -5.06 -9.40 11.09
CA ARG A 157 -4.21 -9.88 12.20
C ARG A 157 -2.72 -9.76 11.90
N GLU A 158 -2.28 -10.06 10.67
CA GLU A 158 -0.89 -9.85 10.26
C GLU A 158 -0.48 -8.38 10.37
N ALA A 159 -1.33 -7.46 9.91
CA ALA A 159 -1.08 -6.03 9.99
C ALA A 159 -1.03 -5.52 11.44
N LEU A 160 -2.00 -5.94 12.27
CA LEU A 160 -2.02 -5.59 13.70
C LEU A 160 -0.80 -6.12 14.43
N ALA A 161 -0.45 -7.40 14.25
CA ALA A 161 0.68 -8.00 14.93
C ALA A 161 2.01 -7.31 14.60
N LEU A 162 2.17 -6.80 13.37
CA LEU A 162 3.32 -5.97 13.01
C LEU A 162 3.29 -4.65 13.79
N TYR A 163 2.21 -3.88 13.70
CA TYR A 163 2.14 -2.56 14.32
C TYR A 163 2.21 -2.59 15.85
N GLU A 164 1.63 -3.61 16.49
CA GLU A 164 1.77 -3.85 17.93
C GLU A 164 3.24 -4.03 18.33
N GLN A 165 4.03 -4.76 17.54
CA GLN A 165 5.47 -4.92 17.77
C GLN A 165 6.24 -3.63 17.46
N VAL A 166 5.88 -2.92 16.40
CA VAL A 166 6.50 -1.64 16.03
C VAL A 166 6.30 -0.62 17.15
N VAL A 167 5.09 -0.44 17.66
CA VAL A 167 4.77 0.55 18.71
C VAL A 167 5.52 0.27 20.02
N ARG A 168 5.81 -1.01 20.33
CA ARG A 168 6.64 -1.35 21.50
C ARG A 168 8.08 -0.85 21.39
N VAL A 169 8.61 -0.71 20.17
CA VAL A 169 9.98 -0.26 19.91
C VAL A 169 10.03 1.23 19.52
N LEU A 170 9.01 1.69 18.78
CA LEU A 170 8.84 3.03 18.21
C LEU A 170 7.45 3.56 18.59
N PRO A 171 7.26 4.09 19.82
CA PRO A 171 5.96 4.54 20.31
C PRO A 171 5.31 5.64 19.46
N GLU A 172 6.10 6.40 18.71
CA GLU A 172 5.62 7.42 17.77
C GLU A 172 4.77 6.85 16.62
N GLN A 173 4.79 5.53 16.40
CA GLN A 173 3.99 4.86 15.38
C GLN A 173 2.57 4.47 15.88
N ALA A 174 2.15 4.92 17.06
CA ALA A 174 0.84 4.61 17.65
C ALA A 174 -0.33 4.97 16.71
N GLU A 175 -0.27 6.11 16.00
CA GLU A 175 -1.30 6.48 15.03
C GLU A 175 -1.42 5.47 13.87
N GLY A 176 -0.33 4.78 13.52
CA GLY A 176 -0.35 3.73 12.51
C GLY A 176 -1.13 2.51 12.98
N LEU A 177 -0.94 2.10 14.24
CA LEU A 177 -1.70 1.02 14.86
C LEU A 177 -3.19 1.34 14.88
N GLU A 178 -3.57 2.54 15.35
CA GLU A 178 -4.97 3.01 15.38
C GLU A 178 -5.61 2.96 13.98
N ARG A 179 -4.88 3.39 12.95
CA ARG A 179 -5.36 3.32 11.55
C ARG A 179 -5.59 1.88 11.10
N VAL A 180 -4.70 0.94 11.44
CA VAL A 180 -4.85 -0.47 11.06
C VAL A 180 -6.02 -1.11 11.79
N GLU A 181 -6.16 -0.86 13.09
CA GLU A 181 -7.31 -1.29 13.90
C GLU A 181 -8.62 -0.81 13.31
N GLU A 182 -8.69 0.47 12.93
CA GLU A 182 -9.86 1.07 12.31
C GLU A 182 -10.26 0.36 11.02
N GLN A 183 -9.32 0.13 10.10
CA GLN A 183 -9.63 -0.51 8.81
C GLN A 183 -10.11 -1.95 8.99
N TYR A 184 -9.44 -2.70 9.87
CA TYR A 184 -9.82 -4.09 10.13
C TYR A 184 -11.19 -4.16 10.80
N ARG A 185 -11.43 -3.33 11.83
CA ARG A 185 -12.73 -3.26 12.50
C ARG A 185 -13.86 -2.90 11.53
N ARG A 186 -13.66 -1.89 10.67
CA ARG A 186 -14.64 -1.50 9.64
C ARG A 186 -15.01 -2.66 8.71
N ALA A 187 -14.04 -3.50 8.34
CA ALA A 187 -14.30 -4.67 7.52
C ALA A 187 -15.15 -5.72 8.26
N LEU A 188 -14.86 -5.96 9.55
CA LEU A 188 -15.65 -6.88 10.38
C LEU A 188 -17.06 -6.35 10.62
N ASP A 189 -17.21 -5.06 10.94
CA ASP A 189 -18.50 -4.41 11.14
C ASP A 189 -19.37 -4.49 9.87
N PHE A 190 -18.76 -4.37 8.69
CA PHE A 190 -19.47 -4.52 7.41
C PHE A 190 -19.98 -5.95 7.19
N LEU A 191 -19.20 -6.96 7.57
CA LEU A 191 -19.57 -8.37 7.40
C LEU A 191 -20.57 -8.87 8.43
N GLY A 192 -20.58 -8.28 9.62
CA GLY A 192 -21.36 -8.76 10.76
C GLY A 192 -20.77 -10.06 11.35
N GLU A 193 -21.56 -10.71 12.20
CA GLU A 193 -21.18 -11.99 12.81
C GLU A 193 -21.01 -13.09 11.73
N PRO A 194 -19.95 -13.91 11.79
CA PRO A 194 -19.83 -15.06 10.91
C PRO A 194 -21.00 -16.03 11.14
N ALA A 195 -21.67 -16.43 10.05
CA ALA A 195 -22.81 -17.35 10.06
C ALA A 195 -22.42 -18.79 10.41
#